data_AF-A0A7D5BDL9-F1
#
_entry.id   AF-A0A7D5BDL9-F1
#
_cell.length_a   1.000
_cell.length_b   1.000
_cell.length_c   1.000
_cell.angle_alpha   90.00
_cell.angle_beta   90.00
_cell.angle_gamma   90.00
#
_symmetry.space_group_name_H-M   'P 1'
#
loop_
_entity.id
_entity.type
_entity.pdbx_description
1 polymer ?
#
loop_
_entity_poly.entity_id
_entity_poly.type
_entity_poly.pdbx_seq_one_letter_code
_entity_poly.pdbx_strand_id
1 'polypeptide(L)'
;MTYARFLGLFVVLPILFLVVRYRRTLTPRGLAPMGLLLVVVYAATSPWDNLAVKWGLWGFDPERIWGITLGYLPLEEYLFFGLQTLLVGLWARERLRRVLEAPAPHERPAVSTKSREPSLDAEEVAS
;
A
#
# COMPACT_ATOMS: atom_id res chain seq x y z
N MET A 1 13.54 -16.67 -18.69
CA MET A 1 12.21 -16.02 -18.66
C MET A 1 12.40 -14.61 -19.17
N THR A 2 11.60 -14.15 -20.13
CA THR A 2 11.65 -12.75 -20.58
C THR A 2 11.14 -11.83 -19.48
N TYR A 3 11.59 -10.58 -19.48
CA TYR A 3 11.21 -9.61 -18.45
C TYR A 3 9.70 -9.35 -18.47
N ALA A 4 9.10 -9.26 -19.65
CA ALA A 4 7.66 -9.17 -19.80
C ALA A 4 6.88 -10.36 -19.20
N ARG A 5 7.41 -11.59 -19.30
CA ARG A 5 6.78 -12.77 -18.69
C ARG A 5 6.85 -12.69 -17.16
N PHE A 6 7.94 -12.16 -16.62
CA PHE A 6 8.04 -11.87 -15.19
C PHE A 6 7.00 -10.82 -14.76
N LEU A 7 6.91 -9.70 -15.47
CA LEU A 7 5.90 -8.65 -15.23
C LEU A 7 4.48 -9.21 -15.25
N GLY A 8 4.15 -10.03 -16.26
CA GLY A 8 2.84 -10.66 -16.39
C GLY A 8 2.49 -11.58 -15.20
N LEU A 9 3.41 -12.47 -14.83
CA LEU A 9 3.14 -13.48 -13.81
C LEU A 9 3.20 -12.94 -12.37
N PHE A 10 4.19 -12.09 -12.08
CA PHE A 10 4.48 -11.67 -10.71
C PHE A 10 3.92 -10.30 -10.36
N VAL A 11 3.52 -9.49 -11.35
CA VAL A 11 3.03 -8.14 -11.09
C VAL A 11 1.59 -7.99 -11.58
N VAL A 12 1.33 -8.27 -12.86
CA VAL A 12 -0.02 -8.11 -13.44
C VAL A 12 -1.02 -9.07 -12.81
N LEU A 13 -0.68 -10.35 -12.63
CA LEU A 13 -1.60 -11.33 -12.05
C LEU A 13 -2.02 -10.96 -10.60
N PRO A 14 -1.10 -10.60 -9.68
CA PRO A 14 -1.48 -10.07 -8.37
C PRO A 14 -2.31 -8.78 -8.43
N ILE A 15 -2.00 -7.84 -9.34
CA ILE A 15 -2.80 -6.62 -9.51
C ILE A 15 -4.23 -6.97 -9.90
N LEU A 16 -4.41 -7.84 -10.91
CA LEU A 16 -5.72 -8.29 -11.35
C LEU A 16 -6.50 -8.94 -10.20
N PHE A 17 -5.83 -9.79 -9.42
CA PHE A 17 -6.41 -10.38 -8.22
C PHE A 17 -6.89 -9.31 -7.22
N LEU A 18 -6.06 -8.31 -6.90
CA LEU A 18 -6.44 -7.22 -5.97
C LEU A 18 -7.58 -6.36 -6.53
N VAL A 19 -7.55 -6.03 -7.82
CA VAL A 19 -8.61 -5.27 -8.49
C VAL A 19 -9.94 -6.03 -8.44
N VAL A 20 -9.95 -7.32 -8.75
CA VAL A 20 -11.16 -8.16 -8.65
C VAL A 20 -11.64 -8.25 -7.20
N ARG A 21 -10.71 -8.47 -6.26
CA ARG A 21 -10.99 -8.62 -4.82
C ARG A 21 -11.55 -7.35 -4.18
N TYR A 22 -11.11 -6.17 -4.65
CA TYR A 22 -11.46 -4.86 -4.11
C TYR A 22 -12.33 -4.03 -5.05
N ARG A 23 -12.90 -4.64 -6.11
CA ARG A 23 -13.74 -3.95 -7.12
C ARG A 23 -14.87 -3.10 -6.54
N ARG A 24 -15.40 -3.49 -5.38
CA ARG A 24 -16.49 -2.80 -4.67
C ARG A 24 -16.02 -1.54 -3.92
N THR A 25 -14.72 -1.41 -3.62
CA THR A 25 -14.14 -0.28 -2.86
C THR A 25 -13.33 0.68 -3.74
N LEU A 26 -13.17 0.38 -5.04
CA LEU A 26 -12.51 1.25 -6.02
C LEU A 26 -13.41 2.43 -6.40
N THR A 27 -13.39 3.49 -5.60
CA THR A 27 -14.00 4.77 -5.97
C THR A 27 -13.00 5.67 -6.69
N PRO A 28 -13.44 6.52 -7.65
CA PRO A 28 -12.55 7.43 -8.37
C PRO A 28 -11.79 8.38 -7.43
N ARG A 29 -12.47 8.88 -6.40
CA ARG A 29 -11.88 9.74 -5.37
C ARG A 29 -10.80 9.00 -4.57
N GLY A 30 -11.02 7.72 -4.26
CA GLY A 30 -10.03 6.86 -3.59
C GLY A 30 -8.88 6.41 -4.50
N LEU A 31 -8.92 6.68 -5.81
CA LEU A 31 -7.84 6.41 -6.76
C LEU A 31 -7.05 7.66 -7.14
N ALA A 32 -7.56 8.87 -6.87
CA ALA A 32 -6.86 10.12 -7.16
C ALA A 32 -5.44 10.19 -6.54
N PRO A 33 -5.21 9.76 -5.28
CA PRO A 33 -3.85 9.71 -4.73
C PRO A 33 -2.92 8.75 -5.50
N MET A 34 -3.46 7.66 -6.04
CA MET A 34 -2.69 6.72 -6.87
C MET A 34 -2.28 7.34 -8.20
N GLY A 35 -3.16 8.13 -8.82
CA GLY A 35 -2.82 8.87 -10.04
C GLY A 35 -1.68 9.86 -9.79
N LEU A 36 -1.74 10.62 -8.70
CA LEU A 36 -0.66 11.52 -8.30
C LEU A 36 0.64 10.77 -8.02
N LEU A 37 0.56 9.65 -7.28
CA LEU A 37 1.73 8.80 -6.99
C LEU A 37 2.38 8.28 -8.27
N LEU A 38 1.61 7.86 -9.27
CA LEU A 38 2.17 7.45 -10.56
C LEU A 38 2.96 8.58 -11.22
N VAL A 39 2.40 9.80 -11.27
CA VAL A 39 3.10 10.96 -11.83
C VAL A 39 4.41 11.23 -11.08
N VAL A 40 4.37 11.23 -9.74
CA VAL A 40 5.54 11.46 -8.89
C VAL A 40 6.59 10.37 -9.11
N VAL A 41 6.19 9.10 -9.13
CA VAL A 41 7.11 7.98 -9.37
C VAL A 41 7.77 8.15 -10.74
N TYR A 42 7.01 8.31 -11.83
CA TYR A 42 7.61 8.46 -13.15
C TYR A 42 8.54 9.68 -13.24
N ALA A 43 8.16 10.81 -12.66
CA ALA A 43 8.98 12.01 -12.68
C ALA A 43 10.28 11.86 -11.87
N ALA A 44 10.24 11.12 -10.75
CA ALA A 44 11.38 10.95 -9.86
C ALA A 44 12.31 9.80 -10.30
N THR A 45 11.77 8.64 -10.68
CA THR A 45 12.59 7.47 -11.03
C THR A 45 13.13 7.57 -12.45
N SER A 46 12.32 7.94 -13.44
CA SER A 46 12.73 7.88 -14.85
C SER A 46 14.06 8.62 -15.15
N PRO A 47 14.30 9.84 -14.64
CA PRO A 47 15.55 10.56 -14.92
C PRO A 47 16.76 9.89 -14.28
N TRP A 48 16.63 9.45 -13.03
CA TRP A 48 17.70 8.78 -12.29
C TRP A 48 18.06 7.45 -12.93
N ASP A 49 17.05 6.66 -13.29
CA ASP A 49 17.22 5.34 -13.87
C ASP A 49 17.90 5.41 -15.25
N ASN A 50 17.46 6.36 -16.08
CA ASN A 50 18.10 6.63 -17.38
C ASN A 50 19.55 7.05 -17.23
N LEU A 51 19.86 7.85 -16.21
CA LEU A 51 21.23 8.27 -15.97
C LEU A 51 22.11 7.13 -15.47
N ALA A 52 21.57 6.25 -14.62
CA ALA A 52 22.26 5.05 -14.14
C ALA A 52 22.63 4.10 -15.30
N VAL A 53 21.70 3.85 -16.22
CA VAL A 53 22.01 3.06 -17.44
C VAL A 53 23.00 3.79 -18.33
N LYS A 54 22.84 5.09 -18.54
CA LYS A 54 23.74 5.90 -19.36
C LYS A 54 25.18 5.87 -18.84
N TRP A 55 25.37 5.84 -17.53
CA TRP A 55 26.69 5.73 -16.89
C TRP A 55 27.21 4.29 -16.77
N GLY A 56 26.46 3.30 -17.25
CA GLY A 56 26.85 1.90 -17.22
C GLY A 56 26.82 1.29 -15.81
N LEU A 57 26.08 1.91 -14.88
CA LEU A 57 25.94 1.40 -13.51
C LEU A 57 25.22 0.05 -13.50
N TRP A 58 24.30 -0.14 -14.45
CA TRP A 58 23.65 -1.41 -14.76
C TRP A 58 23.22 -1.46 -16.23
N GLY A 59 22.88 -2.65 -16.72
CA GLY A 59 22.48 -2.87 -18.10
C GLY A 59 21.50 -4.01 -18.25
N PHE A 60 20.88 -4.09 -19.43
CA PHE A 60 19.86 -5.08 -19.75
C PHE A 60 20.34 -6.02 -20.84
N ASP A 61 20.06 -7.31 -20.65
CA ASP A 61 20.32 -8.34 -21.65
C ASP A 61 19.31 -8.21 -22.81
N PRO A 62 19.75 -7.90 -24.04
CA PRO A 62 18.88 -7.69 -25.20
C PRO A 62 17.99 -8.91 -25.51
N GLU A 63 18.44 -10.13 -25.16
CA GLU A 63 17.68 -11.36 -25.43
C GLU A 63 16.49 -11.56 -24.48
N ARG A 64 16.44 -10.79 -23.38
CA ARG A 64 15.40 -10.93 -22.33
C ARG A 64 14.36 -9.83 -22.35
N ILE A 65 14.59 -8.79 -23.14
CA ILE A 65 13.70 -7.64 -23.33
C ILE A 65 13.06 -7.69 -24.72
N TRP A 66 12.00 -6.92 -24.91
CA TRP A 66 11.27 -6.78 -26.18
C TRP A 66 12.00 -5.93 -27.22
N GLY A 67 13.14 -5.33 -26.85
CA GLY A 67 13.93 -4.46 -27.72
C GLY A 67 13.32 -3.06 -27.93
N ILE A 68 12.24 -2.72 -27.22
CA ILE A 68 11.65 -1.37 -27.24
C ILE A 68 12.29 -0.56 -26.12
N THR A 69 13.12 0.42 -26.47
CA THR A 69 13.78 1.31 -25.51
C THR A 69 13.26 2.75 -25.63
N LEU A 70 12.90 3.36 -24.51
CA LEU A 70 12.65 4.79 -24.42
C LEU A 70 13.84 5.44 -23.70
N GLY A 71 14.53 6.34 -24.41
CA GLY A 71 15.79 6.89 -23.90
C GLY A 71 16.86 5.80 -23.80
N TYR A 72 17.26 5.46 -22.57
CA TYR A 72 18.23 4.40 -22.27
C TYR A 72 17.59 3.17 -21.61
N LEU A 73 16.30 3.25 -21.24
CA LEU A 73 15.60 2.19 -20.52
C LEU A 73 14.70 1.37 -21.44
N PRO A 74 14.60 0.04 -21.24
CA PRO A 74 13.58 -0.76 -21.90
C PRO A 74 12.17 -0.39 -21.40
N LEU A 75 11.17 -0.52 -22.27
CA LEU A 75 9.77 -0.21 -21.96
C LEU A 75 9.27 -1.00 -20.73
N GLU A 76 9.78 -2.21 -20.55
CA GLU A 76 9.48 -3.08 -19.42
C GLU A 76 9.81 -2.45 -18.07
N GLU A 77 10.86 -1.64 -17.96
CA GLU A 77 11.17 -0.92 -16.71
C GLU A 77 10.12 0.15 -16.40
N TYR A 78 9.69 0.90 -17.43
CA TYR A 78 8.60 1.86 -17.27
C TYR A 78 7.30 1.18 -16.86
N LEU A 79 7.00 0.01 -17.42
CA LEU A 79 5.87 -0.80 -17.01
C LEU A 79 6.05 -1.30 -15.57
N PHE A 80 7.26 -1.71 -15.19
CA PHE A 80 7.58 -2.14 -13.83
C PHE A 80 7.31 -1.03 -12.82
N PHE A 81 7.77 0.19 -13.05
CA PHE A 81 7.55 1.32 -12.12
C PHE A 81 6.05 1.56 -11.86
N GLY A 82 5.26 1.62 -12.94
CA GLY A 82 3.83 1.85 -12.85
C GLY A 82 3.08 0.69 -12.20
N LEU A 83 3.32 -0.52 -12.69
CA LEU A 83 2.64 -1.72 -12.18
C LEU A 83 3.00 -2.00 -10.72
N GLN A 84 4.27 -1.88 -10.34
CA GLN A 84 4.71 -2.06 -8.96
C GLN A 84 4.08 -1.04 -8.03
N THR A 85 4.01 0.23 -8.46
CA THR A 85 3.33 1.29 -7.72
C THR A 85 1.85 0.98 -7.55
N LEU A 86 1.18 0.48 -8.57
CA LEU A 86 -0.22 0.07 -8.49
C LEU A 86 -0.43 -1.12 -7.56
N LEU A 87 0.42 -2.15 -7.65
CA LEU A 87 0.34 -3.34 -6.81
C LEU A 87 0.42 -2.99 -5.33
N VAL A 88 1.49 -2.28 -4.95
CA VAL A 88 1.73 -1.86 -3.56
C VAL A 88 0.71 -0.81 -3.13
N GLY A 89 0.40 0.16 -4.00
CA GLY A 89 -0.56 1.23 -3.72
C GLY A 89 -1.97 0.71 -3.47
N LEU A 90 -2.47 -0.22 -4.29
CA LEU A 90 -3.79 -0.85 -4.09
C LEU A 90 -3.85 -1.62 -2.78
N TRP A 91 -2.80 -2.39 -2.47
CA TRP A 91 -2.71 -3.15 -1.23
C TRP A 91 -2.65 -2.22 -0.01
N ALA A 92 -1.75 -1.24 -0.02
CA ALA A 92 -1.54 -0.28 1.07
C ALA A 92 -2.80 0.56 1.31
N ARG A 93 -3.47 1.02 0.25
CA ARG A 93 -4.72 1.77 0.37
C ARG A 93 -5.78 0.96 1.08
N GLU A 94 -5.98 -0.30 0.71
CA GLU A 94 -7.01 -1.11 1.34
C GLU A 94 -6.67 -1.41 2.81
N ARG A 95 -5.39 -1.59 3.16
CA ARG A 95 -4.96 -1.71 4.55
C ARG A 95 -5.24 -0.42 5.33
N LEU A 96 -4.89 0.73 4.76
CA LEU A 96 -5.12 2.03 5.38
C LEU A 96 -6.61 2.30 5.58
N ARG A 97 -7.44 2.02 4.56
CA ARG A 97 -8.90 2.14 4.64
C ARG A 97 -9.47 1.33 5.82
N ARG A 98 -9.03 0.08 5.99
CA ARG A 98 -9.47 -0.79 7.10
C ARG A 98 -9.04 -0.27 8.47
N VAL A 99 -7.85 0.34 8.57
CA VAL A 99 -7.37 0.93 9.83
C VAL A 99 -8.16 2.19 10.17
N LEU A 100 -8.47 3.02 9.17
CA LEU A 100 -9.26 4.24 9.36
C LEU A 100 -10.74 3.96 9.66
N GLU A 101 -11.30 2.89 9.11
CA GLU A 101 -12.68 2.45 9.37
C GLU A 101 -12.81 1.55 10.60
N ALA A 102 -11.69 1.14 11.24
CA ALA A 102 -11.74 0.34 12.44
C ALA A 102 -12.43 1.15 13.56
N PRO A 103 -13.45 0.60 14.25
CA PRO A 103 -14.04 1.27 15.39
C PRO A 103 -12.95 1.64 16.39
N ALA A 104 -12.96 2.88 16.87
CA ALA A 104 -12.11 3.28 17.99
C ALA A 104 -12.28 2.23 19.10
N PRO A 105 -11.19 1.74 19.72
CA PRO A 105 -11.30 0.81 20.84
C PRO A 105 -12.33 1.41 21.78
N HIS A 106 -13.48 0.74 21.94
CA HIS A 106 -14.51 1.19 22.87
C HIS A 106 -13.77 1.56 24.16
N GLU A 107 -13.95 2.80 24.62
CA GLU A 107 -13.66 3.13 26.01
C GLU A 107 -14.24 1.97 26.80
N ARG A 108 -13.36 1.12 27.34
CA ARG A 108 -13.79 0.04 28.24
C ARG A 108 -14.68 0.76 29.23
N PRO A 109 -15.99 0.43 29.34
CA PRO A 109 -16.86 1.15 30.24
C PRO A 109 -16.13 1.17 31.56
N ALA A 110 -15.76 2.38 32.00
CA ALA A 110 -14.99 2.57 33.21
C ALA A 110 -15.68 1.70 34.23
N VAL A 111 -14.99 0.66 34.70
CA VAL A 111 -15.55 -0.25 35.69
C VAL A 111 -15.98 0.68 36.80
N SER A 112 -17.29 0.89 36.92
CA SER A 112 -17.87 1.65 38.01
C SER A 112 -17.64 0.76 39.21
N THR A 113 -16.44 0.88 39.78
CA THR A 113 -16.22 0.64 41.19
C THR A 113 -17.10 1.67 41.88
N LYS A 114 -18.39 1.33 41.97
CA LYS A 114 -19.27 1.81 43.02
C LYS A 114 -18.57 1.34 44.29
N SER A 115 -17.75 2.22 44.85
CA SER A 115 -17.18 2.06 46.18
C SER A 115 -18.33 1.69 47.09
N ARG A 116 -18.33 0.44 47.53
CA ARG A 116 -19.26 -0.06 48.53
C ARG A 116 -18.80 0.62 49.82
N GLU A 117 -19.33 1.80 50.12
CA GLU A 117 -19.17 2.40 51.44
C GLU A 117 -19.71 1.39 52.45
N PRO A 118 -18.88 0.92 53.40
CA PRO A 118 -19.42 0.18 54.53
C PRO A 118 -20.17 1.21 55.38
N SER A 119 -21.49 1.06 55.51
CA SER A 119 -22.22 1.72 56.58
C SER A 119 -21.64 1.21 57.89
N LEU A 120 -20.87 2.05 58.57
CA LEU A 120 -20.49 1.82 59.96
C LEU A 120 -21.76 2.01 60.77
N ASP A 121 -22.38 0.90 61.15
CA ASP A 121 -23.53 0.89 62.03
C ASP A 121 -23.14 1.53 63.37
N ALA A 122 -23.90 2.55 63.78
CA ALA A 122 -23.70 3.34 64.98
C ALA A 122 -24.11 2.59 66.27
N GLU A 123 -23.85 1.27 66.34
CA GLU A 123 -24.38 0.38 67.38
C GLU A 123 -23.31 -0.25 68.27
N GLU A 124 -22.12 0.35 68.38
CA GLU A 124 -21.00 -0.21 69.18
C GLU A 124 -20.33 0.81 70.13
N VAL A 125 -21.10 1.77 70.69
CA VAL A 125 -20.58 2.72 71.72
C VAL A 125 -21.42 2.70 73.01
N ALA A 126 -22.25 1.68 73.22
CA ALA A 126 -23.00 1.50 74.46
C ALA A 126 -22.76 0.10 75.06
N SER A 127 -21.57 -0.13 75.60
CA SER A 127 -21.29 -1.13 76.64
C SER A 127 -20.04 -0.76 77.41
#